data_AF-A0AAD7HE50-F1
#
_entry.id   AF-A0AAD7HE50-F1
#
_cell.length_a   1.000
_cell.length_b   1.000
_cell.length_c   1.000
_cell.angle_alpha   90.00
_cell.angle_beta   90.00
_cell.angle_gamma   90.00
#
_symmetry.space_group_name_H-M   'P 1'
#
loop_
_entity.id
_entity.type
_entity.pdbx_description
1 polymer ?
#
loop_
_entity_poly.entity_id
_entity_poly.type
_entity_poly.pdbx_seq_one_letter_code
_entity_poly.pdbx_strand_id
1 'polypeptide(L)'
;LGIGTFKMASPGYLTLMHLGTDGLGRQPNEPVAVKRMYVRRAMPTEANPNGWAINRLTAPDEYRKTLMEANILLWADSIMDLTYSFIHHSIENSAQPPPFEIPEVRFVHAGVAVVHRQITGPVTASTSTLCRTYHIEELIDEQKEGFYKFINNGSAVPL
;
A
#
# COMPACT_ATOMS: atom_id res chain seq x y z
N LEU A 1 6.36 9.73 -5.90
CA LEU A 1 6.39 8.31 -6.41
C LEU A 1 7.80 7.87 -6.85
N GLY A 2 8.17 6.60 -6.64
CA GLY A 2 9.56 6.12 -6.86
C GLY A 2 9.83 4.66 -6.50
N ILE A 3 11.11 4.31 -6.31
CA ILE A 3 11.60 2.96 -5.98
C ILE A 3 12.01 2.90 -4.50
N GLY A 4 11.32 2.09 -3.71
CA GLY A 4 11.67 1.81 -2.32
C GLY A 4 12.71 0.69 -2.18
N THR A 5 12.78 0.06 -1.01
CA THR A 5 13.68 -1.11 -0.83
C THR A 5 13.11 -2.36 -1.51
N PHE A 6 11.80 -2.61 -1.35
CA PHE A 6 11.13 -3.85 -1.77
C PHE A 6 10.00 -3.66 -2.79
N LYS A 7 9.59 -2.41 -3.04
CA LYS A 7 8.43 -2.07 -3.85
C LYS A 7 8.73 -0.87 -4.74
N MET A 8 8.15 -0.87 -5.93
CA MET A 8 8.07 0.33 -6.77
C MET A 8 6.66 0.89 -6.65
N ALA A 9 6.54 2.21 -6.64
CA ALA A 9 5.26 2.91 -6.64
C ALA A 9 5.14 3.76 -7.91
N SER A 10 4.03 3.60 -8.63
CA SER A 10 3.73 4.29 -9.88
C SER A 10 2.34 4.92 -9.80
N PRO A 11 2.06 6.02 -10.53
CA PRO A 11 0.74 6.62 -10.50
C PRO A 11 -0.19 5.75 -11.34
N GLY A 12 -1.45 5.72 -10.98
CA GLY A 12 -2.50 5.05 -11.72
C GLY A 12 -3.86 5.67 -11.45
N TYR A 13 -4.87 5.10 -12.09
CA TYR A 13 -6.26 5.50 -11.93
C TYR A 13 -7.13 4.26 -11.75
N LEU A 14 -8.12 4.34 -10.88
CA LEU A 14 -9.15 3.33 -10.75
C LEU A 14 -10.28 3.58 -11.73
N THR A 15 -10.50 2.62 -12.61
CA THR A 15 -11.68 2.58 -13.49
C THR A 15 -12.50 1.38 -13.11
N LEU A 16 -13.45 1.57 -12.19
CA LEU A 16 -14.31 0.52 -11.65
C LEU A 16 -15.68 0.53 -12.34
N MET A 17 -16.27 -0.65 -12.53
CA MET A 17 -17.64 -0.78 -13.05
C MET A 17 -18.69 -0.34 -12.02
N HIS A 18 -18.38 -0.54 -10.74
CA HIS A 18 -19.20 -0.12 -9.62
C HIS A 18 -18.33 0.69 -8.67
N LEU A 19 -18.80 1.87 -8.30
CA LEU A 19 -18.13 2.71 -7.32
C LEU A 19 -18.38 2.16 -5.91
N GLY A 20 -17.37 2.24 -5.07
CA GLY A 20 -17.50 1.98 -3.63
C GLY A 20 -18.37 3.04 -2.97
N THR A 21 -19.02 2.67 -1.86
CA THR A 21 -19.75 3.63 -1.01
C THR A 21 -18.83 4.44 -0.12
N ASP A 22 -17.66 3.89 0.19
CA ASP A 22 -16.63 4.52 1.02
C ASP A 22 -15.24 4.01 0.60
N GLY A 23 -14.19 4.71 1.04
CA GLY A 23 -12.82 4.36 0.79
C GLY A 23 -12.38 4.53 -0.67
N LEU A 24 -11.45 3.66 -1.07
CA LEU A 24 -10.82 3.64 -2.39
C LEU A 24 -11.82 3.20 -3.47
N GLY A 25 -11.94 3.97 -4.56
CA GLY A 25 -12.85 3.66 -5.67
C GLY A 25 -14.26 4.24 -5.51
N ARG A 26 -14.44 5.21 -4.63
CA ARG A 26 -15.69 5.98 -4.47
C ARG A 26 -15.92 6.97 -5.60
N GLN A 27 -14.85 7.34 -6.32
CA GLN A 27 -14.92 8.28 -7.44
C GLN A 27 -14.54 7.59 -8.76
N PRO A 28 -15.16 8.00 -9.89
CA PRO A 28 -14.71 7.54 -11.19
C PRO A 28 -13.31 8.11 -11.49
N ASN A 29 -12.43 7.27 -12.04
CA ASN A 29 -11.04 7.64 -12.37
C ASN A 29 -10.28 8.19 -11.17
N GLU A 30 -10.48 7.59 -10.00
CA GLU A 30 -9.81 8.00 -8.77
C GLU A 30 -8.29 7.78 -8.88
N PRO A 31 -7.45 8.81 -8.65
CA PRO A 31 -6.00 8.67 -8.72
C PRO A 31 -5.46 7.83 -7.58
N VAL A 32 -4.55 6.92 -7.89
CA VAL A 32 -4.01 5.96 -6.93
C VAL A 32 -2.50 5.77 -7.09
N ALA A 33 -1.86 5.38 -5.99
CA ALA A 33 -0.51 4.84 -6.01
C ALA A 33 -0.56 3.33 -6.24
N VAL A 34 -0.08 2.88 -7.40
CA VAL A 34 0.05 1.46 -7.74
C VAL A 34 1.41 0.96 -7.30
N LYS A 35 1.44 0.12 -6.27
CA LYS A 35 2.65 -0.46 -5.73
C LYS A 35 2.83 -1.90 -6.19
N ARG A 36 4.06 -2.21 -6.60
CA ARG A 36 4.45 -3.54 -7.07
C ARG A 36 5.67 -4.05 -6.32
N MET A 37 5.54 -5.27 -5.79
CA MET A 37 6.62 -5.97 -5.10
C MET A 37 7.71 -6.40 -6.09
N TYR A 38 8.96 -6.38 -5.64
CA TYR A 38 10.08 -6.95 -6.38
C TYR A 38 11.13 -7.51 -5.42
N VAL A 39 12.11 -8.25 -5.97
CA VAL A 39 13.28 -8.69 -5.21
C VAL A 39 14.55 -8.10 -5.80
N ARG A 40 15.45 -7.63 -4.93
CA ARG A 40 16.80 -7.23 -5.34
C ARG A 40 17.65 -8.49 -5.42
N ARG A 41 18.37 -8.65 -6.53
CA ARG A 41 19.37 -9.70 -6.68
C ARG A 41 20.73 -9.04 -6.86
N ALA A 42 21.71 -9.44 -6.07
CA ALA A 42 23.09 -9.02 -6.27
C ALA A 42 23.55 -9.47 -7.66
N MET A 43 24.05 -8.52 -8.43
CA MET A 43 24.56 -8.69 -9.79
C MET A 43 25.85 -7.87 -9.90
N PRO A 44 26.92 -8.29 -9.20
CA PRO A 44 28.19 -7.61 -9.24
C PRO A 44 28.80 -7.72 -10.64
N THR A 45 29.41 -6.64 -11.11
CA THR A 45 30.25 -6.61 -12.32
C THR A 45 31.63 -6.08 -11.95
N GLU A 46 32.64 -6.29 -12.80
CA GLU A 46 33.97 -5.70 -12.59
C GLU A 46 33.91 -4.17 -12.43
N ALA A 47 32.99 -3.51 -13.12
CA ALA A 47 32.75 -2.07 -13.02
C ALA A 47 31.85 -1.67 -11.83
N ASN A 48 31.08 -2.58 -11.26
CA ASN A 48 30.20 -2.31 -10.12
C ASN A 48 30.13 -3.51 -9.16
N PRO A 49 31.07 -3.62 -8.21
CA PRO A 49 31.12 -4.71 -7.25
C PRO A 49 29.89 -4.81 -6.33
N ASN A 50 29.14 -3.70 -6.17
CA ASN A 50 27.92 -3.64 -5.37
C ASN A 50 26.65 -3.59 -6.24
N GLY A 51 26.76 -4.00 -7.50
CA GLY A 51 25.66 -4.01 -8.46
C GLY A 51 24.50 -4.88 -8.00
N TRP A 52 23.29 -4.42 -8.25
CA TRP A 52 22.07 -5.20 -8.04
C TRP A 52 21.09 -4.95 -9.16
N ALA A 53 20.23 -5.95 -9.40
CA ALA A 53 19.15 -5.88 -10.38
C ALA A 53 17.80 -6.11 -9.71
N ILE A 54 16.77 -5.44 -10.24
CA ILE A 54 15.38 -5.68 -9.88
C ILE A 54 14.88 -6.90 -10.63
N ASN A 55 14.50 -7.93 -9.88
CA ASN A 55 13.86 -9.12 -10.43
C ASN A 55 12.39 -9.18 -10.04
N ARG A 56 11.59 -9.73 -10.95
CA ARG A 56 10.16 -9.95 -10.72
C ARG A 56 9.96 -11.19 -9.87
N LEU A 57 8.99 -11.10 -8.95
CA LEU A 57 8.47 -12.26 -8.24
C LEU A 57 7.63 -13.12 -9.18
N THR A 58 7.49 -14.40 -8.83
CA THR A 58 6.47 -15.26 -9.45
C THR A 58 5.08 -14.74 -9.11
N ALA A 59 4.07 -15.02 -9.93
CA ALA A 59 2.71 -14.53 -9.66
C ALA A 59 2.16 -15.00 -8.29
N PRO A 60 2.34 -16.26 -7.86
CA PRO A 60 1.93 -16.70 -6.53
C PRO A 60 2.66 -15.98 -5.38
N ASP A 61 3.96 -15.71 -5.53
CA ASP A 61 4.73 -15.03 -4.48
C ASP A 61 4.41 -13.53 -4.41
N GLU A 62 4.22 -12.90 -5.57
CA GLU A 62 3.74 -11.50 -5.67
C GLU A 62 2.37 -11.36 -4.98
N TYR A 63 1.46 -12.30 -5.23
CA TYR A 63 0.14 -12.35 -4.59
C TYR A 63 0.22 -12.49 -3.07
N ARG A 64 0.94 -13.52 -2.56
CA ARG A 64 1.09 -13.75 -1.12
C ARG A 64 1.70 -12.56 -0.40
N LYS A 65 2.79 -11.99 -0.94
CA LYS A 65 3.45 -10.82 -0.33
C LYS A 65 2.56 -9.58 -0.37
N THR A 66 1.84 -9.38 -1.47
CA THR A 66 0.92 -8.24 -1.59
C THR A 66 -0.24 -8.34 -0.60
N LEU A 67 -0.85 -9.52 -0.47
CA LEU A 67 -1.90 -9.75 0.52
C LEU A 67 -1.41 -9.56 1.96
N MET A 68 -0.21 -10.05 2.28
CA MET A 68 0.36 -9.86 3.61
C MET A 68 0.48 -8.36 3.96
N GLU A 69 0.90 -7.54 3.00
CA GLU A 69 1.07 -6.10 3.20
C GLU A 69 -0.27 -5.37 3.31
N ALA A 70 -1.26 -5.75 2.52
CA ALA A 70 -2.62 -5.25 2.66
C ALA A 70 -3.23 -5.62 4.03
N ASN A 71 -3.00 -6.85 4.50
CA ASN A 71 -3.44 -7.28 5.82
C ASN A 71 -2.75 -6.48 6.93
N ILE A 72 -1.43 -6.24 6.85
CA ILE A 72 -0.72 -5.42 7.83
C ILE A 72 -1.31 -4.01 7.89
N LEU A 73 -1.64 -3.42 6.74
CA LEU A 73 -2.27 -2.10 6.70
C LEU A 73 -3.66 -2.12 7.33
N LEU A 74 -4.47 -3.15 7.07
CA LEU A 74 -5.77 -3.34 7.72
C LEU A 74 -5.64 -3.43 9.25
N TRP A 75 -4.67 -4.21 9.75
CA TRP A 75 -4.40 -4.30 11.19
C TRP A 75 -3.96 -2.97 11.77
N ALA A 76 -3.09 -2.24 11.07
CA ALA A 76 -2.60 -0.94 11.52
C ALA A 76 -3.74 0.08 11.61
N ASP A 77 -4.64 0.09 10.63
CA ASP A 77 -5.84 0.92 10.59
C ASP A 77 -6.78 0.61 11.77
N SER A 78 -7.09 -0.67 11.99
CA SER A 78 -7.92 -1.10 13.14
C SER A 78 -7.32 -0.73 14.51
N ILE A 79 -5.99 -0.80 14.64
CA ILE A 79 -5.30 -0.37 15.87
C ILE A 79 -5.37 1.15 16.04
N MET A 80 -5.30 1.91 14.93
CA MET A 80 -5.45 3.36 14.96
C MET A 80 -6.84 3.76 15.45
N ASP A 81 -7.90 3.14 14.92
CA ASP A 81 -9.28 3.39 15.34
C ASP A 81 -9.50 3.08 16.83
N LEU A 82 -8.94 1.97 17.30
CA LEU A 82 -8.99 1.62 18.72
C LEU A 82 -8.26 2.67 19.57
N THR A 83 -7.11 3.14 19.09
CA THR A 83 -6.30 4.14 19.79
C THR A 83 -7.05 5.47 19.90
N TYR A 84 -7.63 5.98 18.81
CA TYR A 84 -8.43 7.21 18.86
C TYR A 84 -9.69 7.05 19.71
N SER A 85 -10.38 5.91 19.61
CA SER A 85 -11.52 5.61 20.48
C SER A 85 -11.15 5.68 21.97
N PHE A 86 -9.99 5.16 22.35
CA PHE A 86 -9.45 5.27 23.71
C PHE A 86 -9.09 6.71 24.10
N ILE A 87 -8.45 7.45 23.20
CA ILE A 87 -8.09 8.86 23.42
C ILE A 87 -9.36 9.70 23.64
N HIS A 88 -10.35 9.60 22.76
CA HIS A 88 -11.60 10.35 22.87
C HIS A 88 -12.32 10.03 24.18
N HIS A 89 -12.44 8.74 24.52
CA HIS A 89 -13.01 8.33 25.80
C HIS A 89 -12.26 8.92 27.00
N SER A 90 -10.92 8.96 26.94
CA SER A 90 -10.10 9.54 28.02
C SER A 90 -10.29 11.05 28.15
N ILE A 91 -10.43 11.77 27.04
CA ILE A 91 -10.69 13.22 27.03
C ILE A 91 -12.08 13.50 27.60
N GLU A 92 -13.10 12.76 27.18
CA GLU A 92 -14.49 12.92 27.65
C GLU A 92 -14.63 12.72 29.17
N ASN A 93 -13.81 11.85 29.76
CA ASN A 93 -13.83 11.56 31.19
C ASN A 93 -12.83 12.41 32.01
N SER A 94 -12.09 13.31 31.37
CA SER A 94 -11.13 14.18 32.04
C SER A 94 -11.80 15.45 32.59
N ALA A 95 -11.41 15.87 33.79
CA ALA A 95 -11.85 17.14 34.37
C ALA A 95 -11.25 18.38 33.65
N GLN A 96 -10.17 18.18 32.89
CA GLN A 96 -9.47 19.24 32.17
C GLN A 96 -9.20 18.83 30.71
N PRO A 97 -9.28 19.75 29.74
CA PRO A 97 -8.94 19.47 28.36
C PRO A 97 -7.43 19.14 28.22
N PRO A 98 -7.03 18.45 27.14
CA PRO A 98 -5.62 18.19 26.90
C PRO A 98 -4.84 19.51 26.72
N PRO A 99 -3.57 19.58 27.16
CA PRO A 99 -2.77 20.80 27.10
C PRO A 99 -2.28 21.15 25.68
N PHE A 100 -2.60 20.30 24.69
CA PHE A 100 -2.29 20.49 23.28
C PHE A 100 -3.36 19.84 22.42
N GLU A 101 -3.45 20.26 21.16
CA GLU A 101 -4.29 19.63 20.15
C GLU A 101 -3.71 18.27 19.76
N ILE A 102 -4.49 17.21 19.95
CA ILE A 102 -4.10 15.86 19.56
C ILE A 102 -4.50 15.69 18.09
N PRO A 103 -3.54 15.49 17.17
CA PRO A 103 -3.86 15.32 15.76
C PRO A 103 -4.62 14.02 15.53
N GLU A 104 -5.61 14.05 14.64
CA GLU A 104 -6.30 12.87 14.13
C GLU A 104 -5.63 12.42 12.82
N VAL A 105 -4.79 11.39 12.92
CA VAL A 105 -4.12 10.78 11.77
C VAL A 105 -4.85 9.50 11.37
N ARG A 106 -4.69 9.10 10.11
CA ARG A 106 -5.23 7.84 9.59
C ARG A 106 -4.25 7.18 8.64
N PHE A 107 -4.43 5.89 8.40
CA PHE A 107 -3.79 5.24 7.28
C PHE A 107 -4.54 5.58 5.98
N VAL A 108 -3.82 5.51 4.85
CA VAL A 108 -4.44 5.65 3.53
C VAL A 108 -5.35 4.47 3.26
N HIS A 109 -6.47 4.70 2.57
CA HIS A 109 -7.26 3.59 2.06
C HIS A 109 -6.45 2.81 1.05
N ALA A 110 -6.62 1.49 1.06
CA ALA A 110 -5.86 0.61 0.20
C ALA A 110 -6.68 -0.59 -0.24
N GLY A 111 -6.21 -1.22 -1.31
CA GLY A 111 -6.80 -2.42 -1.87
C GLY A 111 -5.77 -3.27 -2.60
N VAL A 112 -6.21 -4.45 -3.03
CA VAL A 112 -5.38 -5.38 -3.80
C VAL A 112 -6.01 -5.62 -5.16
N ALA A 113 -5.29 -5.26 -6.22
CA ALA A 113 -5.68 -5.56 -7.58
C ALA A 113 -5.07 -6.89 -8.02
N VAL A 114 -5.92 -7.88 -8.29
CA VAL A 114 -5.52 -9.21 -8.77
C VAL A 114 -5.78 -9.29 -10.27
N VAL A 115 -4.73 -9.52 -11.05
CA VAL A 115 -4.81 -9.57 -12.51
C VAL A 115 -4.79 -11.01 -12.98
N HIS A 116 -5.84 -11.42 -13.68
CA HIS A 116 -5.94 -12.73 -14.32
C HIS A 116 -5.66 -12.60 -15.82
N ARG A 117 -4.94 -13.57 -16.38
CA ARG A 117 -4.82 -13.76 -17.82
C ARG A 117 -5.80 -14.85 -18.26
N GLN A 118 -6.64 -14.55 -19.23
CA GLN A 118 -7.47 -15.55 -19.89
C GLN A 118 -6.61 -16.37 -20.85
N ILE A 119 -6.73 -17.69 -20.78
CA ILE A 119 -6.11 -18.62 -21.72
C ILE A 119 -7.24 -19.14 -22.61
N THR A 120 -7.23 -18.74 -23.89
CA THR A 120 -8.16 -19.25 -24.89
C THR A 120 -7.61 -20.55 -25.47
N GLY A 121 -8.20 -21.69 -25.08
CA GLY A 121 -7.93 -23.00 -25.68
C GLY A 121 -8.90 -23.36 -26.81
N PRO A 122 -8.65 -24.43 -27.59
CA PRO A 122 -9.41 -24.75 -28.81
C PRO A 122 -10.85 -25.24 -28.58
N VAL A 123 -11.28 -25.52 -27.34
CA VAL A 123 -12.58 -26.12 -27.05
C VAL A 123 -13.14 -25.53 -25.76
N THR A 124 -14.11 -24.60 -25.89
CA THR A 124 -15.15 -24.13 -24.93
C THR A 124 -14.85 -23.88 -23.44
N ALA A 125 -13.66 -24.17 -22.92
CA ALA A 125 -13.26 -23.94 -21.54
C ALA A 125 -12.27 -22.78 -21.48
N SER A 126 -12.75 -21.58 -21.13
CA SER A 126 -11.88 -20.47 -20.76
C SER A 126 -11.36 -20.70 -19.35
N THR A 127 -10.06 -20.95 -19.19
CA THR A 127 -9.40 -20.94 -17.88
C THR A 127 -8.73 -19.59 -17.66
N SER A 128 -8.79 -19.08 -16.42
CA SER A 128 -8.08 -17.86 -16.02
C SER A 128 -6.91 -18.24 -15.12
N THR A 129 -5.75 -17.62 -15.31
CA THR A 129 -4.57 -17.86 -14.48
C THR A 129 -4.11 -16.55 -13.85
N LEU A 130 -3.81 -16.58 -12.56
CA LEU A 130 -3.21 -15.46 -11.85
C LEU A 130 -1.94 -15.01 -12.55
N CYS A 131 -1.92 -13.78 -13.01
CA CYS A 131 -0.80 -13.19 -13.72
C CYS A 131 -0.01 -12.26 -12.83
N ARG A 132 -0.68 -11.32 -12.14
CA ARG A 132 -0.03 -10.28 -11.33
C ARG A 132 -0.88 -9.88 -10.14
N THR A 133 -0.23 -9.24 -9.18
CA THR A 133 -0.92 -8.61 -8.05
C THR A 133 -0.28 -7.26 -7.72
N TYR A 134 -1.10 -6.26 -7.46
CA TYR A 134 -0.67 -4.91 -7.09
C TYR A 134 -1.32 -4.49 -5.78
N HIS A 135 -0.56 -3.78 -4.95
CA HIS A 135 -1.11 -3.05 -3.81
C HIS A 135 -1.50 -1.66 -4.30
N ILE A 136 -2.74 -1.25 -4.11
CA ILE A 136 -3.26 0.04 -4.55
C ILE A 136 -3.54 0.86 -3.31
N GLU A 137 -3.10 2.11 -3.28
CA GLU A 137 -3.32 3.04 -2.16
C GLU A 137 -3.81 4.38 -2.69
N GLU A 138 -4.47 5.17 -1.84
CA GLU A 138 -4.77 6.58 -2.13
C GLU A 138 -3.48 7.31 -2.56
N LEU A 139 -3.59 8.15 -3.59
CA LEU A 139 -2.47 8.97 -4.01
C LEU A 139 -2.37 10.20 -3.11
N ILE A 140 -1.28 10.32 -2.37
CA ILE A 140 -0.93 11.53 -1.62
C ILE A 140 -0.32 12.54 -2.58
N ASP A 141 -0.80 13.78 -2.54
CA ASP A 141 -0.21 14.88 -3.31
C ASP A 141 1.08 15.37 -2.63
N GLU A 142 2.19 14.71 -2.98
CA GLU A 142 3.52 15.03 -2.44
C GLU A 142 3.91 16.50 -2.70
N GLN A 143 3.41 17.16 -3.74
CA GLN A 143 3.76 18.54 -4.06
C GLN A 143 3.09 19.53 -3.10
N LYS A 144 1.91 19.18 -2.59
CA LYS A 144 1.13 20.01 -1.70
C LYS A 144 1.42 19.71 -0.23
N GLU A 145 1.55 18.43 0.12
CA GLU A 145 1.58 17.97 1.52
C GLU A 145 2.96 17.48 1.97
N GLY A 146 3.86 17.20 1.02
CA GLY A 146 5.13 16.53 1.29
C GLY A 146 4.95 15.06 1.70
N PHE A 147 6.06 14.32 1.77
CA PHE A 147 6.05 12.94 2.25
C PHE A 147 7.20 12.73 3.23
N TYR A 148 6.86 12.67 4.52
CA TYR A 148 7.83 12.63 5.60
C TYR A 148 7.76 11.31 6.34
N LYS A 149 8.93 10.76 6.66
CA LYS A 149 9.04 9.59 7.51
C LYS A 149 9.31 10.05 8.94
N PHE A 150 8.33 9.89 9.82
CA PHE A 150 8.49 10.30 11.22
C PHE A 150 9.30 9.30 12.03
N ILE A 151 9.08 8.00 11.87
CA ILE A 151 9.75 6.94 12.65
C ILE A 151 10.34 5.91 11.70
N ASN A 152 11.53 5.37 12.04
CA ASN A 152 12.19 4.34 11.25
C ASN A 152 12.01 2.92 11.83
N ASN A 153 12.25 1.88 11.02
CA ASN A 153 11.98 0.50 11.44
C ASN A 153 13.02 -0.04 12.43
N GLY A 154 14.13 0.67 12.66
CA GLY A 154 15.20 0.29 13.58
C GLY A 154 15.19 1.07 14.90
N SER A 155 14.31 2.06 15.05
CA SER A 155 14.23 2.93 16.23
C SER A 155 12.85 3.57 16.32
N ALA A 156 12.27 3.57 17.51
CA ALA A 156 11.03 4.29 17.82
C ALA A 156 11.26 5.80 18.06
N VAL A 157 12.50 6.28 17.93
CA VAL A 157 12.83 7.71 18.05
C VAL A 157 12.47 8.41 16.73
N PRO A 158 11.74 9.55 16.79
CA PRO A 158 11.47 10.35 15.61
C PRO A 158 12.75 10.76 14.86
N LEU A 159 12.66 10.81 13.52
CA LEU A 159 13.74 11.24 12.62
C LEU A 159 13.91 12.76 12.58
#